data_AF-A0AB72ZGE1-F1
#
_entry.id   AF-A0AB72ZGE1-F1
#
_cell.length_a   1.000
_cell.length_b   1.000
_cell.length_c   1.000
_cell.angle_alpha   90.00
_cell.angle_beta   90.00
_cell.angle_gamma   90.00
#
_symmetry.space_group_name_H-M   'P 1'
#
loop_
_entity.id
_entity.type
_entity.pdbx_description
1 polymer ?
#
loop_
_entity_poly.entity_id
_entity_poly.type
_entity_poly.pdbx_seq_one_letter_code
_entity_poly.pdbx_strand_id
1 'polypeptide(L)' 'MGAEIYQIDPMRCTECVGHYETPTCQLVCPIDNTISADPAWVETNEQLWDKFVQLHHADRL' A
#
# COMPACT_ATOMS: atom_id res chain seq x y z
N MET A 1 23.62 1.99 10.45
CA MET A 1 23.30 1.09 9.33
C MET A 1 21.78 0.97 9.32
N GLY A 2 21.14 1.36 8.22
CA GLY A 2 19.69 1.17 8.06
C GLY A 2 19.36 -0.32 7.95
N ALA A 3 18.09 -0.69 8.09
CA ALA A 3 17.66 -2.06 7.85
C ALA A 3 18.11 -2.50 6.45
N GLU A 4 18.58 -3.74 6.31
CA GLU A 4 19.10 -4.26 5.02
C GLU A 4 18.03 -4.43 3.94
N ILE A 5 16.76 -4.14 4.27
CA ILE A 5 15.60 -4.21 3.39
C ILE A 5 14.66 -3.03 3.65
N TYR A 6 13.95 -2.60 2.60
CA TYR A 6 12.84 -1.67 2.73
C TYR A 6 11.60 -2.41 3.25
N GLN A 7 10.83 -1.76 4.11
CA GLN A 7 9.60 -2.32 4.68
C GLN A 7 8.42 -1.39 4.40
N ILE A 8 7.29 -1.97 4.02
CA ILE A 8 6.02 -1.25 3.84
C ILE A 8 5.30 -1.22 5.19
N ASP A 9 4.83 -0.03 5.60
CA ASP A 9 3.97 0.12 6.77
C ASP A 9 2.52 -0.25 6.38
N PRO A 10 1.95 -1.35 6.91
CA PRO A 10 0.61 -1.81 6.54
C PRO A 10 -0.48 -0.81 6.93
N MET A 11 -0.24 0.03 7.96
CA MET A 11 -1.22 1.04 8.38
C MET A 11 -1.34 2.19 7.38
N ARG A 12 -0.39 2.29 6.43
CA ARG A 12 -0.35 3.35 5.40
C ARG A 12 -0.45 2.80 3.98
N CYS A 13 -0.35 1.49 3.81
CA CYS A 13 -0.49 0.84 2.51
C CYS A 13 -1.97 0.72 2.15
N THR A 14 -2.39 1.35 1.04
CA THR A 14 -3.73 1.18 0.46
C THR A 14 -3.71 0.25 -0.75
N GLU A 15 -2.61 -0.47 -0.97
CA GLU A 15 -2.35 -1.21 -2.23
C GLU A 15 -2.53 -0.32 -3.48
N CYS A 16 -2.27 0.98 -3.31
CA CYS A 16 -2.52 2.05 -4.29
C CYS A 16 -4.00 2.33 -4.62
N VAL A 17 -4.96 1.66 -3.98
CA VAL A 17 -6.38 2.01 -4.05
C VAL A 17 -6.57 3.49 -3.70
N GLY A 18 -7.36 4.19 -4.51
CA GLY A 18 -7.56 5.65 -4.43
C GLY A 18 -6.59 6.48 -5.27
N HIS A 19 -5.50 5.90 -5.77
CA HIS A 19 -4.51 6.61 -6.61
C HIS A 19 -4.28 5.94 -7.97
N TYR A 20 -4.11 4.63 -7.99
CA TYR A 20 -3.76 3.85 -9.19
C TYR A 20 -4.50 2.50 -9.18
N GLU A 21 -4.65 1.90 -10.36
CA GLU A 21 -5.27 0.57 -10.50
C GLU A 21 -4.36 -0.57 -10.04
N THR A 22 -3.05 -0.34 -10.01
CA THR A 22 -2.04 -1.35 -9.65
C THR A 22 -1.00 -0.78 -8.69
N PRO A 23 -0.42 -1.60 -7.80
CA PRO A 23 0.61 -1.14 -6.86
C PRO A 23 1.85 -0.63 -7.57
N THR A 24 2.12 0.67 -7.45
CA THR A 24 3.27 1.31 -8.10
C THR A 24 4.59 0.77 -7.55
N CYS A 25 4.64 0.39 -6.28
CA CYS A 25 5.80 -0.23 -5.65
C CYS A 25 6.20 -1.56 -6.34
N GLN A 26 5.23 -2.38 -6.75
CA GLN A 26 5.49 -3.61 -7.50
C GLN A 26 5.99 -3.31 -8.93
N LEU A 27 5.42 -2.29 -9.58
CA LEU A 27 5.81 -1.91 -10.95
C LEU A 27 7.24 -1.37 -11.06
N VAL A 28 7.73 -0.65 -10.03
CA VAL A 28 9.07 -0.05 -10.04
C VAL A 28 10.14 -0.94 -9.43
N CYS A 29 9.75 -2.03 -8.75
CA CYS A 29 10.71 -2.93 -8.13
C CYS A 29 11.50 -3.68 -9.22
N PRO A 30 12.83 -3.62 -9.23
CA PRO A 30 13.63 -4.30 -10.25
C PRO A 30 13.73 -5.82 -10.03
N ILE A 31 13.19 -6.34 -8.93
CA ILE A 31 13.22 -7.75 -8.55
C ILE A 31 11.79 -8.24 -8.40
N ASP A 32 11.37 -9.12 -9.30
CA ASP A 32 10.03 -9.70 -9.31
C ASP A 32 9.69 -10.40 -8.00
N ASN A 33 8.43 -10.28 -7.57
CA ASN A 33 7.88 -10.91 -6.35
C ASN A 33 8.57 -10.52 -5.02
N THR A 34 9.32 -9.43 -4.98
CA THR A 34 9.88 -8.90 -3.71
C THR A 34 8.82 -8.23 -2.84
N ILE A 35 7.73 -7.76 -3.46
CA ILE A 35 6.63 -7.06 -2.80
C ILE A 35 5.37 -7.90 -3.01
N SER A 36 5.02 -8.71 -2.02
CA SER A 36 3.77 -9.48 -1.99
C SER A 36 2.82 -8.95 -0.92
N ALA A 37 1.53 -9.25 -1.06
CA ALA A 37 0.54 -8.96 -0.02
C ALA A 37 0.95 -9.68 1.28
N ASP A 38 0.88 -8.97 2.40
CA ASP A 38 1.20 -9.54 3.72
C ASP A 38 0.01 -10.41 4.18
N PRO A 39 0.20 -11.72 4.42
CA PRO A 39 -0.89 -12.60 4.84
C PRO A 39 -1.44 -12.25 6.24
N ALA A 40 -0.73 -11.47 7.05
CA ALA A 40 -1.24 -10.96 8.32
C ALA A 40 -2.14 -9.72 8.15
N TRP A 41 -2.11 -9.07 6.99
CA TRP A 41 -2.82 -7.82 6.69
C TRP A 41 -3.60 -7.94 5.38
N VAL A 42 -4.55 -8.87 5.35
CA VAL A 42 -5.44 -9.06 4.20
C VAL A 42 -6.62 -8.09 4.32
N GLU A 43 -6.76 -7.22 3.34
CA GLU A 43 -7.79 -6.18 3.31
C GLU A 43 -8.67 -6.30 2.06
N THR A 44 -9.95 -5.96 2.19
CA THR A 44 -10.85 -5.84 1.04
C THR A 44 -10.65 -4.49 0.35
N ASN A 45 -11.12 -4.38 -0.90
CA ASN A 45 -11.05 -3.12 -1.64
C ASN A 45 -11.75 -1.95 -0.90
N GLU A 46 -12.86 -2.25 -0.22
CA GLU A 46 -13.60 -1.29 0.61
C GLU A 46 -12.78 -0.84 1.82
N GLN A 47 -12.08 -1.75 2.50
CA GLN A 47 -11.20 -1.41 3.63
C GLN A 47 -10.01 -0.55 3.19
N LEU A 48 -9.42 -0.86 2.03
CA LEU A 48 -8.32 -0.08 1.46
C LEU A 48 -8.79 1.34 1.05
N TRP A 49 -10.02 1.46 0.53
CA TRP A 49 -10.64 2.74 0.22
C TRP A 49 -10.90 3.57 1.49
N ASP A 50 -11.47 2.97 2.53
CA ASP A 50 -11.69 3.66 3.80
C ASP A 50 -10.36 4.16 4.40
N LYS A 51 -9.30 3.36 4.32
CA LYS A 51 -7.95 3.76 4.73
C LYS A 51 -7.43 4.93 3.90
N PHE A 52 -7.61 4.91 2.58
CA PHE A 52 -7.25 6.04 1.72
C PHE A 52 -7.96 7.33 2.16
N VAL A 53 -9.29 7.27 2.40
CA VAL A 53 -10.07 8.43 2.87
C VAL A 53 -9.56 8.95 4.21
N GLN A 54 -9.20 8.05 5.14
CA GLN A 54 -8.63 8.43 6.44
C GLN A 54 -7.25 9.09 6.31
N LEU A 55 -6.39 8.56 5.43
CA LEU A 55 -5.03 9.07 5.23
C LEU A 55 -5.00 10.42 4.49
N HIS A 56 -5.94 10.64 3.57
CA HIS A 56 -5.97 11.83 2.71
C HIS A 56 -7.00 12.89 3.15
N HIS A 57 -7.74 12.60 4.23
CA HIS A 57 -8.78 13.42 4.86
C HIS A 57 -9.96 13.77 3.93
N ALA A 58 -11.17 13.42 4.38
CA ALA A 58 -12.45 13.82 3.78
C ALA A 58 -12.68 15.35 3.68
N ASP A 59 -11.77 16.17 4.22
CA ASP A 59 -11.93 17.62 4.37
C ASP A 59 -11.33 18.43 3.21
N ARG A 60 -10.75 17.78 2.19
CA ARG A 60 -10.06 18.43 1.06
C ARG A 60 -10.33 17.80 -0.31
N LEU A 61 -11.53 17.21 -0.49
CA LEU A 61 -12.10 16.86 -1.81
C LEU A 61 -13.28 17.80 -2.13
#